data_AF-X0WLQ2-F1
#
_entry.id   AF-X0WLQ2-F1
#
_cell.length_a   1.000
_cell.length_b   1.000
_cell.length_c   1.000
_cell.angle_alpha   90.00
_cell.angle_beta   90.00
_cell.angle_gamma   90.00
#
_symmetry.space_group_name_H-M   'P 1'
#
loop_
_entity.id
_entity.type
_entity.pdbx_description
1 polymer ?
#
loop_
_entity_poly.entity_id
_entity_poly.type
_entity_poly.pdbx_seq_one_letter_code
_entity_poly.pdbx_strand_id
1 'polypeptide(L)' 'MADSNSLQGCLNAAYYYLSYRPRSEAEIRQWLHRRSFANEVAEKAIAKLREQNLSDDFTFAQFWTDNRLSFR' A
#
# COMPACT_ATOMS: atom_id res chain seq x y z
N MET A 1 7.37 -18.36 19.93
CA MET A 1 6.21 -17.61 19.41
C MET A 1 6.79 -16.56 18.49
N ALA A 2 6.65 -16.75 17.18
CA ALA A 2 7.27 -15.89 16.19
C ALA A 2 6.85 -14.45 16.46
N ASP A 3 7.82 -13.56 16.60
CA ASP A 3 7.61 -12.12 16.63
C ASP A 3 6.77 -11.77 15.41
N SER A 4 5.46 -11.62 15.63
CA SER A 4 4.48 -11.25 14.63
C SER A 4 4.94 -9.94 14.04
N ASN A 5 5.66 -10.05 12.92
CA ASN A 5 6.35 -9.01 12.20
C ASN A 5 5.59 -7.68 12.37
N SER A 6 6.11 -6.77 13.21
CA SER A 6 5.30 -5.68 13.79
C SER A 6 4.56 -4.89 12.73
N LEU A 7 3.29 -4.53 13.01
CA LEU A 7 2.48 -3.68 12.13
C LEU A 7 3.21 -2.42 11.67
N GLN A 8 3.98 -1.81 12.56
CA GLN A 8 4.80 -0.64 12.25
C GLN A 8 5.88 -0.94 11.20
N GLY A 9 6.52 -2.12 11.26
CA GLY A 9 7.51 -2.54 10.28
C GLY A 9 6.88 -2.83 8.91
N CYS A 10 5.69 -3.43 8.90
CA CYS A 10 4.88 -3.64 7.70
C CYS A 10 4.49 -2.31 7.03
N LEU A 11 4.04 -1.33 7.82
CA LEU A 11 3.69 0.02 7.35
C LEU A 11 4.90 0.76 6.78
N ASN A 12 6.02 0.80 7.50
CA ASN A 12 7.24 1.43 7.01
C ASN A 12 7.71 0.81 5.69
N ALA A 13 7.67 -0.52 5.60
CA ALA A 13 7.99 -1.24 4.38
C ALA A 13 7.07 -0.85 3.21
N ALA A 14 5.76 -0.73 3.46
CA ALA A 14 4.80 -0.31 2.46
C ALA A 14 4.98 1.16 2.04
N TYR A 15 5.29 2.08 2.98
CA TYR A 15 5.62 3.47 2.65
C TYR A 15 6.86 3.58 1.77
N TYR A 16 7.93 2.85 2.09
CA TYR A 16 9.11 2.79 1.23
C TYR A 16 8.75 2.25 -0.16
N TYR A 17 7.92 1.21 -0.23
CA TYR A 17 7.50 0.62 -1.50
C TYR A 17 6.67 1.58 -2.36
N LEU A 18 5.77 2.35 -1.74
CA LEU A 18 4.94 3.38 -2.38
C LEU A 18 5.72 4.63 -2.81
N SER A 19 6.80 4.96 -2.11
CA SER A 19 7.66 6.12 -2.41
C SER A 19 8.32 6.03 -3.79
N TYR A 20 8.64 4.82 -4.26
CA TYR A 20 9.25 4.64 -5.59
C TYR A 20 8.26 4.88 -6.74
N ARG A 21 7.01 4.44 -6.59
CA ARG A 21 5.92 4.68 -7.54
C ARG A 21 4.57 4.34 -6.87
N PRO A 22 3.47 4.98 -7.30
CA PRO A 22 2.13 4.58 -6.89
C PRO A 22 1.86 3.11 -7.26
N ARG A 23 1.26 2.37 -6.32
CA ARG A 23 0.92 0.94 -6.41
C ARG A 23 -0.51 0.73 -5.95
N SER A 24 -1.17 -0.27 -6.51
CA SER A 24 -2.50 -0.69 -6.03
C SER A 24 -2.42 -1.45 -4.72
N GLU A 25 -3.55 -1.57 -4.01
CA GLU A 25 -3.63 -2.37 -2.77
C GLU A 25 -3.25 -3.82 -3.04
N ALA A 26 -3.62 -4.35 -4.20
CA ALA A 26 -3.29 -5.72 -4.62
C ALA A 26 -1.77 -5.92 -4.78
N GLU A 27 -1.06 -4.94 -5.36
CA GLU A 27 0.40 -4.99 -5.49
C GLU A 27 1.08 -4.97 -4.11
N ILE A 28 0.63 -4.08 -3.21
CA ILE A 28 1.16 -3.97 -1.84
C ILE A 28 0.91 -5.27 -1.08
N ARG A 29 -0.31 -5.83 -1.14
CA ARG A 29 -0.67 -7.11 -0.53
C ARG A 29 0.23 -8.24 -0.99
N GLN A 30 0.42 -8.36 -2.31
CA GLN A 30 1.24 -9.41 -2.88
C GLN A 30 2.72 -9.25 -2.51
N TRP A 31 3.22 -8.01 -2.44
CA TRP A 31 4.59 -7.73 -2.00
C TRP A 31 4.80 -8.04 -0.51
N LEU A 32 3.85 -7.69 0.36
CA LEU A 32 3.90 -8.01 1.79
C LEU A 32 3.84 -9.52 2.03
N HIS A 33 3.01 -10.25 1.29
CA HIS A 33 3.00 -11.72 1.31
C HIS A 33 4.35 -12.32 0.92
N ARG A 34 4.99 -11.81 -0.14
CA ARG A 34 6.33 -12.25 -0.56
C ARG A 34 7.42 -11.98 0.50
N ARG A 35 7.21 -11.00 1.37
CA ARG A 35 8.11 -10.69 2.49
C ARG A 35 7.85 -11.53 3.76
N SER A 36 6.99 -12.54 3.68
CA SER A 36 6.60 -13.38 4.82
C SER A 36 5.96 -12.60 5.98
N PHE A 37 5.27 -11.49 5.69
CA PHE A 37 4.41 -10.85 6.68
C PHE A 37 3.16 -11.71 6.93
N ALA A 38 2.71 -11.76 8.18
CA ALA A 38 1.45 -12.41 8.51
C ALA A 38 0.28 -11.71 7.80
N ASN A 39 -0.66 -12.48 7.27
CA ASN A 39 -1.79 -11.96 6.51
C ASN A 39 -2.59 -10.91 7.32
N GLU A 40 -2.80 -11.16 8.61
CA GLU A 40 -3.48 -10.22 9.52
C GLU A 40 -2.76 -8.87 9.62
N VAL A 41 -1.42 -8.87 9.62
CA VAL A 41 -0.62 -7.64 9.69
C VAL A 41 -0.64 -6.91 8.35
N ALA A 42 -0.58 -7.65 7.24
CA ALA A 42 -0.68 -7.09 5.90
C ALA A 42 -2.03 -6.40 5.69
N GLU A 43 -3.15 -7.05 6.03
CA GLU A 43 -4.48 -6.45 5.92
C GLU A 43 -4.63 -5.21 6.81
N LYS A 44 -4.12 -5.23 8.05
CA LYS A 44 -4.12 -4.04 8.93
C LYS A 44 -3.29 -2.89 8.35
N ALA A 45 -2.17 -3.20 7.70
CA ALA A 45 -1.34 -2.18 7.05
C ALA A 45 -2.05 -1.56 5.84
N ILE A 46 -2.67 -2.39 5.01
CA ILE A 46 -3.46 -1.94 3.84
C ILE A 46 -4.65 -1.09 4.29
N ALA A 47 -5.39 -1.52 5.33
CA ALA A 47 -6.50 -0.74 5.88
C ALA A 47 -6.05 0.67 6.34
N LYS A 48 -4.89 0.78 6.99
CA LYS A 48 -4.32 2.08 7.37
C LYS A 48 -3.86 2.93 6.18
N LEU A 49 -3.32 2.31 5.13
CA LEU A 49 -2.94 3.04 3.91
C LEU A 49 -4.18 3.58 3.19
N ARG A 50 -5.28 2.82 3.23
CA ARG A 50 -6.58 3.22 2.72
C ARG A 50 -7.19 4.38 3.51
N GLU A 51 -7.15 4.32 4.85
CA GLU A 51 -7.54 5.43 5.72
C GLU A 51 -6.73 6.71 5.44
N GLN A 52 -5.49 6.58 4.97
CA GLN A 52 -4.62 7.70 4.62
C GLN A 52 -4.76 8.16 3.16
N ASN A 53 -5.69 7.58 2.38
CA ASN A 53 -5.85 7.82 0.94
C ASN A 53 -4.57 7.58 0.11
N LEU A 54 -3.66 6.73 0.59
CA LEU A 54 -2.39 6.44 -0.08
C LEU A 54 -2.49 5.26 -1.07
N SER A 55 -3.55 4.46 -0.98
CA SER A 55 -3.77 3.27 -1.80
C SER A 55 -5.17 3.18 -2.41
N ASP A 56 -5.95 4.26 -2.42
CA ASP A 56 -7.35 4.19 -2.79
C ASP A 56 -7.53 3.99 -4.31
N ASP A 57 -7.63 2.73 -4.73
CA ASP A 57 -7.73 2.28 -6.12
C ASP A 57 -8.93 2.93 -6.87
N PHE A 58 -9.97 3.38 -6.17
CA PHE A 58 -11.14 4.03 -6.79
C PHE A 58 -10.90 5.53 -7.05
N THR A 59 -10.36 6.24 -6.07
CA THR A 59 -10.07 7.67 -6.17
C THR A 59 -8.84 7.92 -7.06
N PHE A 60 -7.83 7.04 -7.01
CA PHE A 60 -6.62 7.15 -7.82
C PHE A 60 -6.88 6.89 -9.32
N ALA A 61 -7.81 5.98 -9.67
CA ALA A 61 -8.18 5.74 -11.07
C ALA A 61 -8.86 6.97 -11.72
N GLN A 62 -9.71 7.68 -10.97
CA GLN A 62 -10.25 8.96 -11.40
C GLN A 62 -9.16 10.05 -11.44
N PHE A 63 -8.34 10.15 -10.40
CA PHE A 63 -7.29 11.17 -10.31
C PHE A 63 -6.23 11.03 -11.41
N TRP A 64 -5.87 9.80 -11.82
CA TRP A 64 -4.88 9.53 -12.88
C TRP A 64 -5.44 9.73 -14.30
N THR A 65 -6.75 9.53 -14.48
CA THR A 65 -7.44 9.88 -15.73
C THR A 65 -7.50 11.40 -15.91
N ASP A 66 -7.75 12.14 -14.83
CA ASP A 66 -7.79 13.60 -14.84
C ASP A 66 -6.38 14.23 -14.95
N ASN A 67 -5.36 13.66 -14.28
CA ASN A 67 -3.99 14.17 -14.32
C ASN A 67 -3.23 13.95 -15.64
N ARG A 68 -3.74 13.11 -16.56
CA ARG A 68 -3.10 12.93 -17.89
C ARG A 68 -3.28 14.13 -18.81
N LEU A 69 -4.20 15.05 -18.52
CA LEU A 69 -4.42 16.27 -19.31
C LEU A 69 -3.70 17.50 -18.77
N SER A 70 -3.03 17.41 -17.61
CA SER A 70 -2.42 18.57 -16.95
C SER A 70 -0.89 18.57 -16.96
N PHE A 71 -0.27 17.82 -17.87
CA PHE A 71 1.10 18.08 -18.31
C PHE A 71 1.07 18.93 -19.59
N ARG A 72 0.94 20.24 -19.43
CA ARG A 72 1.33 21.26 -20.41
C ARG A 72 2.13 22.33 -19.69
#